data_AF-A0A8A4ZG34-F1
#
_entry.id   AF-A0A8A4ZG34-F1
#
_cell.length_a   1.000
_cell.length_b   1.000
_cell.length_c   1.000
_cell.angle_alpha   90.00
_cell.angle_beta   90.00
_cell.angle_gamma   90.00
#
_symmetry.space_group_name_H-M   'P 1'
#
loop_
_entity.id
_entity.type
_entity.pdbx_description
1 polymer ?
#
loop_
_entity_poly.entity_id
_entity_poly.type
_entity_poly.pdbx_seq_one_letter_code
_entity_poly.pdbx_strand_id
1 'polypeptide(L)'
;MTMTSETGSGPWRHATEPDTETNQVRPNHDGRREPARAIRQQPDLQPARIQVVNWIDLTPDAARAHWQRLDRWVTQLRRDYGLPPNIIPPLWHRHWELVWELSALHAFWLNAYGPGAQATSPLMFQRYFAESRTRLRDWVATCGTKLDTDRPTRQTAWPGEDPHLTAAERPIVDRQADFEAFVAADVAQRRARTAADALTLLIHRGGFAADAADGAS
;
A
#
# COMPACT_ATOMS: atom_id res chain seq x y z
N MET A 1 37.18 48.53 13.99
CA MET A 1 37.83 47.39 14.68
C MET A 1 36.72 46.42 15.05
N THR A 2 36.75 45.26 14.39
CA THR A 2 36.00 44.00 14.66
C THR A 2 34.49 44.05 14.88
N MET A 3 33.76 43.73 13.81
CA MET A 3 32.50 42.99 13.86
C MET A 3 32.75 41.56 14.35
N THR A 4 31.88 41.05 15.22
CA THR A 4 31.76 39.62 15.53
C THR A 4 30.57 39.05 14.79
N SER A 5 30.86 38.06 13.95
CA SER A 5 29.93 37.25 13.16
C SER A 5 29.36 36.10 13.99
N GLU A 6 28.05 35.96 14.03
CA GLU A 6 27.36 34.74 14.45
C GLU A 6 27.06 33.85 13.24
N THR A 7 27.54 32.62 13.33
CA THR A 7 27.39 31.53 12.37
C THR A 7 26.02 30.86 12.50
N GLY A 8 25.11 31.14 11.57
CA GLY A 8 23.88 30.37 11.37
C GLY A 8 24.15 29.09 10.59
N SER A 9 24.01 27.94 11.24
CA SER A 9 24.06 26.60 10.65
C SER A 9 22.65 26.18 10.20
N GLY A 10 22.38 26.19 8.89
CA GLY A 10 21.13 25.69 8.28
C GLY A 10 21.37 24.45 7.42
N PRO A 11 20.37 23.57 7.22
CA PRO A 11 20.56 22.18 6.75
C PRO A 11 20.65 22.02 5.23
N TRP A 12 20.87 23.10 4.48
CA TRP A 12 20.99 23.04 3.02
C TRP A 12 22.38 23.53 2.61
N ARG A 13 23.38 22.65 2.68
CA ARG A 13 24.64 22.89 1.97
C ARG A 13 24.38 22.68 0.49
N HIS A 14 24.60 23.73 -0.30
CA HIS A 14 24.71 23.65 -1.75
C HIS A 14 25.71 22.55 -2.09
N ALA A 15 25.26 21.52 -2.80
CA ALA A 15 26.17 20.62 -3.49
C ALA A 15 26.94 21.49 -4.49
N THR A 16 28.24 21.61 -4.31
CA THR A 16 29.15 22.16 -5.30
C THR A 16 28.99 21.36 -6.58
N GLU A 17 28.67 22.03 -7.69
CA GLU A 17 28.64 21.46 -9.03
C GLU A 17 29.94 20.69 -9.27
N PRO A 18 29.89 19.44 -9.77
CA PRO A 18 31.10 18.78 -10.23
C PRO A 18 31.57 19.47 -11.50
N ASP A 19 32.86 19.82 -11.51
CA ASP A 19 33.57 20.41 -12.64
C ASP A 19 33.21 19.69 -13.95
N THR A 20 32.75 20.46 -14.94
CA THR A 20 32.56 19.99 -16.32
C THR A 20 33.93 19.68 -16.93
N GLU A 21 34.50 18.53 -16.58
CA GLU A 21 35.70 18.04 -17.24
C GLU A 21 35.29 17.56 -18.64
N THR A 22 35.57 18.45 -19.60
CA THR A 22 35.42 18.24 -21.03
C THR A 22 35.91 16.84 -21.43
N ASN A 23 34.99 15.95 -21.78
CA ASN A 23 35.28 14.61 -22.28
C ASN A 23 35.97 14.70 -23.65
N GLN A 24 37.27 14.98 -23.66
CA GLN A 24 38.11 14.85 -24.84
C GLN A 24 38.62 13.41 -24.93
N VAL A 25 38.00 12.65 -25.85
CA VAL A 25 38.46 11.34 -26.26
C VAL A 25 39.85 11.50 -26.89
N ARG A 26 40.91 11.08 -26.17
CA ARG A 26 42.25 10.95 -26.75
C ARG A 26 42.25 9.77 -27.73
N PRO A 27 42.78 9.92 -28.96
CA PRO A 27 42.88 8.80 -29.88
C PRO A 27 43.94 7.80 -29.40
N ASN A 28 43.61 6.52 -29.36
CA ASN A 28 44.58 5.44 -29.13
C ASN A 28 45.54 5.35 -30.33
N HIS A 29 46.85 5.24 -30.05
CA HIS A 29 47.91 5.31 -31.06
C HIS A 29 48.18 3.99 -31.81
N ASP A 30 47.36 2.96 -31.66
CA ASP A 30 47.62 1.59 -32.17
C ASP A 30 46.94 1.27 -33.52
N GLY A 31 45.96 2.07 -33.97
CA GLY A 31 45.34 1.85 -35.29
C GLY A 31 44.47 0.59 -35.42
N ARG A 32 44.33 -0.24 -34.38
CA ARG A 32 43.28 -1.27 -34.33
C ARG A 32 41.99 -0.69 -33.78
N ARG A 33 40.95 -0.75 -34.61
CA ARG A 33 39.56 -0.57 -34.16
C ARG A 33 39.24 -1.75 -33.24
N GLU A 34 39.05 -1.48 -31.95
CA GLU A 34 38.36 -2.45 -31.11
C GLU A 34 36.97 -2.71 -31.72
N PRO A 35 36.54 -3.98 -31.88
CA PRO A 35 35.17 -4.24 -32.29
C PRO A 35 34.28 -3.63 -31.22
N ALA A 36 33.40 -2.72 -31.64
CA ALA A 36 32.43 -2.05 -30.78
C ALA A 36 31.83 -3.12 -29.86
N ARG A 37 32.09 -3.00 -28.56
CA ARG A 37 31.55 -3.89 -27.53
C ARG A 37 30.06 -4.00 -27.83
N ALA A 38 29.63 -5.15 -28.33
CA ALA A 38 28.22 -5.41 -28.53
C ALA A 38 27.59 -5.15 -27.17
N ILE A 39 26.78 -4.09 -27.07
CA ILE A 39 25.98 -3.82 -25.89
C ILE A 39 25.13 -5.07 -25.76
N ARG A 40 25.56 -5.99 -24.91
CA ARG A 40 24.80 -7.17 -24.54
C ARG A 40 23.55 -6.57 -23.91
N GLN A 41 22.46 -6.52 -24.66
CA GLN A 41 21.17 -6.09 -24.16
C GLN A 41 20.88 -7.03 -22.98
N GLN A 42 21.13 -6.56 -21.76
CA GLN A 42 20.67 -7.26 -20.58
C GLN A 42 19.15 -7.27 -20.70
N PRO A 43 18.49 -8.45 -20.70
CA PRO A 43 17.05 -8.51 -20.74
C PRO A 43 16.53 -7.60 -19.62
N ASP A 44 15.69 -6.66 -20.00
CA ASP A 44 15.21 -5.54 -19.20
C ASP A 44 14.98 -5.95 -17.74
N LEU A 45 15.94 -5.64 -16.85
CA LEU A 45 15.76 -5.68 -15.41
C LEU A 45 14.95 -4.45 -15.01
N GLN A 46 13.75 -4.29 -15.59
CA GLN A 46 12.82 -3.31 -15.07
C GLN A 46 12.47 -3.74 -13.63
N PRO A 47 12.69 -2.87 -12.64
CA PRO A 47 12.33 -3.20 -11.26
C PRO A 47 10.85 -3.59 -11.22
N ALA A 48 10.55 -4.70 -10.54
CA ALA A 48 9.19 -5.21 -10.45
C ALA A 48 8.28 -4.11 -9.90
N ARG A 49 7.29 -3.69 -10.70
CA ARG A 49 6.31 -2.70 -10.27
C ARG A 49 5.53 -3.24 -9.08
N ILE A 50 5.38 -2.42 -8.05
CA ILE A 50 4.58 -2.81 -6.88
C ILE A 50 3.12 -2.88 -7.31
N GLN A 51 2.52 -4.07 -7.17
CA GLN A 51 1.14 -4.33 -7.59
C GLN A 51 0.13 -3.79 -6.58
N VAL A 52 -1.08 -3.48 -7.07
CA VAL A 52 -2.23 -3.16 -6.23
C VAL A 52 -2.55 -4.37 -5.35
N VAL A 53 -2.87 -4.12 -4.09
CA VAL A 53 -3.17 -5.17 -3.11
C VAL A 53 -4.57 -5.72 -3.37
N ASN A 54 -4.69 -6.99 -3.74
CA ASN A 54 -5.96 -7.69 -3.69
C ASN A 54 -6.17 -8.28 -2.30
N TRP A 55 -6.94 -7.58 -1.46
CA TRP A 55 -7.17 -7.99 -0.07
C TRP A 55 -7.99 -9.27 0.11
N ILE A 56 -8.76 -9.70 -0.90
CA ILE A 56 -9.64 -10.86 -0.80
C ILE A 56 -8.81 -12.15 -0.71
N ASP A 57 -7.74 -12.20 -1.51
CA ASP A 57 -6.96 -13.42 -1.78
C ASP A 57 -5.66 -13.50 -0.96
N LEU A 58 -5.42 -12.55 -0.04
CA LEU A 58 -4.21 -12.59 0.78
C LEU A 58 -4.23 -13.78 1.75
N THR A 59 -3.09 -14.47 1.79
CA THR A 59 -2.77 -15.40 2.87
C THR A 59 -2.73 -14.65 4.21
N PRO A 60 -2.89 -15.34 5.35
CA PRO A 60 -2.92 -14.67 6.66
C PRO A 60 -1.65 -13.83 6.93
N ASP A 61 -0.48 -14.33 6.58
CA ASP A 61 0.79 -13.63 6.84
C ASP A 61 0.99 -12.46 5.86
N ALA A 62 0.58 -12.61 4.60
CA ALA A 62 0.58 -11.52 3.64
C ALA A 62 -0.37 -10.40 4.07
N ALA A 63 -1.59 -10.74 4.51
CA ALA A 63 -2.58 -9.78 5.00
C ALA A 63 -2.02 -8.98 6.18
N ARG A 64 -1.43 -9.64 7.17
CA ARG A 64 -0.76 -8.99 8.31
C ARG A 64 0.28 -7.98 7.86
N ALA A 65 1.17 -8.38 6.94
CA ALA A 65 2.23 -7.52 6.45
C ALA A 65 1.67 -6.31 5.67
N HIS A 66 0.62 -6.51 4.87
CA HIS A 66 -0.04 -5.42 4.14
C HIS A 66 -0.74 -4.44 5.08
N TRP A 67 -1.46 -4.93 6.11
CA TRP A 67 -2.07 -4.07 7.11
C TRP A 67 -1.04 -3.19 7.82
N GLN A 68 0.04 -3.78 8.33
CA GLN A 68 1.08 -3.05 9.05
C GLN A 68 1.83 -2.03 8.19
N ARG A 69 2.11 -2.36 6.92
CA ARG A 69 2.72 -1.42 5.98
C ARG A 69 1.79 -0.26 5.67
N LEU A 70 0.51 -0.56 5.41
CA LEU A 70 -0.47 0.47 5.09
C LEU A 70 -0.69 1.40 6.29
N ASP A 71 -0.83 0.89 7.51
CA ASP A 71 -1.03 1.71 8.70
C ASP A 71 0.11 2.69 8.98
N ARG A 72 1.35 2.21 8.83
CA ARG A 72 2.54 3.05 8.95
C ARG A 72 2.52 4.15 7.89
N TRP A 73 2.23 3.81 6.64
CA TRP A 73 2.20 4.78 5.55
C TRP A 73 1.06 5.79 5.71
N VAL A 74 -0.15 5.37 6.08
CA VAL A 74 -1.29 6.26 6.36
C VAL A 74 -0.96 7.21 7.52
N THR A 75 -0.31 6.70 8.57
CA THR A 75 0.15 7.51 9.71
C THR A 75 1.17 8.56 9.29
N GLN A 76 2.08 8.23 8.37
CA GLN A 76 3.03 9.18 7.82
C GLN A 76 2.32 10.20 6.92
N LEU A 77 1.50 9.75 5.98
CA LEU A 77 0.77 10.59 5.03
C LEU A 77 -0.08 11.65 5.74
N ARG A 78 -0.83 11.28 6.78
CA ARG A 78 -1.64 12.24 7.53
C ARG A 78 -0.81 13.31 8.24
N ARG A 79 0.40 12.95 8.69
CA ARG A 79 1.31 13.87 9.40
C ARG A 79 1.96 14.83 8.41
N ASP A 80 2.45 14.33 7.29
CA ASP A 80 3.15 15.12 6.27
C ASP A 80 2.26 16.16 5.62
N TYR A 81 0.99 15.81 5.36
CA TYR A 81 0.02 16.71 4.71
C TYR A 81 -0.95 17.38 5.69
N GLY A 82 -0.79 17.18 7.01
CA GLY A 82 -1.69 17.74 8.02
C GLY A 82 -3.15 17.35 7.82
N LEU A 83 -3.43 16.09 7.46
CA LEU A 83 -4.76 15.67 7.05
C LEU A 83 -5.73 15.60 8.24
N PRO A 84 -6.87 16.30 8.18
CA PRO A 84 -7.90 16.23 9.21
C PRO A 84 -8.70 14.91 9.18
N PRO A 85 -9.41 14.57 10.28
CA PRO A 85 -10.21 13.35 10.38
C PRO A 85 -11.30 13.20 9.32
N ASN A 86 -11.80 14.29 8.75
CA ASN A 86 -12.77 14.25 7.65
C ASN A 86 -12.17 13.85 6.29
N ILE A 87 -10.85 13.62 6.21
CA ILE A 87 -10.17 13.02 5.05
C ILE A 87 -9.69 11.62 5.38
N ILE A 88 -9.00 11.46 6.51
CA ILE A 88 -8.57 10.14 7.00
C ILE A 88 -8.97 10.02 8.47
N PRO A 89 -10.04 9.28 8.79
CA PRO A 89 -10.54 9.19 10.14
C PRO A 89 -9.71 8.19 10.97
N PRO A 90 -9.79 8.25 12.31
CA PRO A 90 -8.98 7.38 13.17
C PRO A 90 -9.29 5.89 13.00
N LEU A 91 -10.50 5.47 12.62
CA LEU A 91 -10.79 4.05 12.36
C LEU A 91 -10.91 3.71 10.87
N TRP A 92 -10.10 4.36 10.00
CA TRP A 92 -10.12 4.11 8.55
C TRP A 92 -10.02 2.62 8.16
N HIS A 93 -9.32 1.80 8.96
CA HIS A 93 -9.14 0.37 8.70
C HIS A 93 -10.43 -0.45 8.84
N ARG A 94 -11.48 0.10 9.45
CA ARG A 94 -12.80 -0.52 9.57
C ARG A 94 -13.72 -0.26 8.37
N HIS A 95 -13.31 0.59 7.44
CA HIS A 95 -14.12 0.99 6.28
C HIS A 95 -13.45 0.56 5.00
N TRP A 96 -14.08 -0.38 4.31
CA TRP A 96 -13.48 -1.03 3.16
C TRP A 96 -13.25 -0.06 1.99
N GLU A 97 -14.16 0.87 1.80
CA GLU A 97 -14.05 1.98 0.85
C GLU A 97 -12.80 2.84 1.09
N LEU A 98 -12.43 3.07 2.35
CA LEU A 98 -11.19 3.78 2.71
C LEU A 98 -9.97 2.87 2.50
N VAL A 99 -10.06 1.60 2.90
CA VAL A 99 -8.98 0.62 2.74
C VAL A 99 -8.59 0.48 1.28
N TRP A 100 -9.56 0.36 0.35
CA TRP A 100 -9.28 0.26 -1.08
C TRP A 100 -8.59 1.50 -1.64
N GLU A 101 -9.15 2.68 -1.39
CA GLU A 101 -8.62 3.94 -1.89
C GLU A 101 -7.19 4.18 -1.35
N LEU A 102 -6.98 3.97 -0.04
CA LEU A 102 -5.67 4.13 0.59
C LEU A 102 -4.65 3.09 0.10
N SER A 103 -5.08 1.85 -0.15
CA SER A 103 -4.21 0.81 -0.70
C SER A 103 -3.75 1.12 -2.11
N ALA A 104 -4.66 1.58 -2.96
CA ALA A 104 -4.34 2.00 -4.33
C ALA A 104 -3.39 3.20 -4.33
N LEU A 105 -3.64 4.19 -3.49
CA LEU A 105 -2.79 5.37 -3.35
C LEU A 105 -1.39 5.00 -2.83
N HIS A 106 -1.29 4.07 -1.86
CA HIS A 106 -0.01 3.59 -1.36
C HIS A 106 0.78 2.84 -2.44
N ALA A 107 0.13 1.96 -3.21
CA ALA A 107 0.77 1.29 -4.34
C ALA A 107 1.29 2.30 -5.36
N PHE A 108 0.51 3.34 -5.66
CA PHE A 108 0.97 4.38 -6.58
C PHE A 108 2.15 5.18 -6.01
N TRP A 109 2.11 5.54 -4.73
CA TRP A 109 3.23 6.20 -4.05
C TRP A 109 4.53 5.38 -4.14
N LEU A 110 4.46 4.06 -3.88
CA LEU A 110 5.61 3.17 -3.98
C LEU A 110 6.21 3.12 -5.39
N ASN A 111 5.37 3.17 -6.43
CA ASN A 111 5.84 3.21 -7.82
C ASN A 111 6.32 4.59 -8.25
N ALA A 112 5.76 5.67 -7.68
CA ALA A 112 6.12 7.04 -8.03
C ALA A 112 7.46 7.47 -7.43
N TYR A 113 7.83 6.92 -6.28
CA TYR A 113 9.08 7.21 -5.57
C TYR A 113 10.06 6.01 -5.55
N GLY A 114 9.72 4.93 -6.26
CA GLY A 114 10.52 3.70 -6.32
C GLY A 114 11.65 3.77 -7.36
N PRO A 115 12.58 2.79 -7.33
CA PRO A 115 13.61 2.64 -8.35
C PRO A 115 12.99 2.54 -9.75
N GLY A 116 13.58 3.23 -10.74
CA GLY A 116 13.09 3.21 -12.12
C GLY A 116 11.83 4.07 -12.38
N ALA A 117 11.36 4.83 -11.40
CA ALA A 117 10.30 5.81 -11.60
C ALA A 117 10.74 6.91 -12.59
N GLN A 118 9.83 7.35 -13.44
CA GLN A 118 10.07 8.52 -14.30
C GLN A 118 10.14 9.78 -13.45
N ALA A 119 10.92 10.79 -13.86
CA ALA A 119 11.05 12.06 -13.14
C ALA A 119 9.71 12.78 -12.89
N THR A 120 8.71 12.54 -13.74
CA THR A 120 7.35 13.09 -13.63
C THR A 120 6.46 12.35 -12.63
N SER A 121 6.82 11.13 -12.22
CA SER A 121 5.95 10.26 -11.40
C SER A 121 5.57 10.88 -10.04
N PRO A 122 6.48 11.54 -9.31
CA PRO A 122 6.11 12.27 -8.08
C PRO A 122 5.06 13.36 -8.32
N LEU A 123 5.19 14.12 -9.42
CA LEU A 123 4.21 15.17 -9.76
C LEU A 123 2.86 14.54 -10.12
N MET A 124 2.87 13.41 -10.83
CA MET A 124 1.64 12.65 -11.10
C MET A 124 1.00 12.14 -9.81
N PHE A 125 1.79 11.64 -8.86
CA PHE A 125 1.28 11.27 -7.53
C PHE A 125 0.54 12.43 -6.86
N GLN A 126 1.10 13.65 -6.88
CA GLN A 126 0.45 14.82 -6.30
C GLN A 126 -0.92 15.11 -6.93
N ARG A 127 -1.02 14.97 -8.25
CA ARG A 127 -2.30 15.15 -8.97
C ARG A 127 -3.34 14.14 -8.52
N TYR A 128 -3.03 12.84 -8.56
CA TYR A 128 -3.98 11.80 -8.17
C TYR A 128 -4.29 11.83 -6.67
N PHE A 129 -3.33 12.22 -5.84
CA PHE A 129 -3.56 12.42 -4.41
C PHE A 129 -4.58 13.53 -4.15
N ALA A 130 -4.55 14.62 -4.92
CA ALA A 130 -5.57 15.66 -4.81
C ALA A 130 -6.98 15.13 -5.11
N GLU A 131 -7.13 14.30 -6.14
CA GLU A 131 -8.40 13.65 -6.51
C GLU A 131 -8.84 12.63 -5.46
N SER A 132 -7.91 11.80 -4.95
CA SER A 132 -8.17 10.83 -3.88
C SER A 132 -8.68 11.51 -2.61
N ARG A 133 -8.14 12.67 -2.22
CA ARG A 133 -8.63 13.41 -1.04
C ARG A 133 -10.10 13.82 -1.16
N THR A 134 -10.58 14.10 -2.38
CA THR A 134 -12.01 14.38 -2.60
C THR A 134 -12.84 13.13 -2.34
N ARG A 135 -12.49 11.99 -2.96
CA ARG A 135 -13.20 10.71 -2.74
C ARG A 135 -13.16 10.26 -1.29
N LEU A 136 -12.00 10.37 -0.63
CA LEU A 136 -11.84 10.05 0.78
C LEU A 136 -12.81 10.87 1.65
N ARG A 137 -12.98 12.16 1.37
CA ARG A 137 -13.94 13.00 2.09
C ARG A 137 -15.38 12.48 1.94
N ASP A 138 -15.75 12.07 0.72
CA ASP A 138 -17.08 11.53 0.43
C ASP A 138 -17.32 10.18 1.14
N TRP A 139 -16.29 9.33 1.19
CA TRP A 139 -16.30 8.08 1.95
C TRP A 139 -16.44 8.29 3.45
N VAL A 140 -15.69 9.23 4.03
CA VAL A 140 -15.79 9.56 5.46
C VAL A 140 -17.19 10.09 5.80
N ALA A 141 -17.77 10.93 4.94
CA ALA A 141 -19.14 11.40 5.13
C ALA A 141 -20.16 10.25 5.10
N THR A 142 -19.93 9.23 4.28
CA THR A 142 -20.80 8.05 4.13
C THR A 142 -20.69 7.10 5.33
N CYS A 143 -19.47 6.75 5.74
CA CYS A 143 -19.25 5.86 6.88
C CYS A 143 -19.61 6.53 8.22
N GLY A 144 -19.45 7.86 8.30
CA GLY A 144 -19.86 8.66 9.45
C GLY A 144 -18.89 8.61 10.63
N THR A 145 -17.65 8.15 10.41
CA THR A 145 -16.60 8.16 11.42
C THR A 145 -16.18 9.59 11.76
N LYS A 146 -16.01 9.88 13.05
CA LYS A 146 -15.54 11.16 13.58
C LYS A 146 -14.19 10.97 14.28
N LEU A 147 -13.73 12.01 14.96
CA LEU A 147 -12.46 11.97 15.70
C LEU A 147 -12.52 11.03 16.92
N ASP A 148 -13.65 11.01 17.61
CA ASP A 148 -13.84 10.33 18.90
C ASP A 148 -14.88 9.20 18.84
N THR A 149 -15.57 9.04 17.71
CA THR A 149 -16.61 8.03 17.52
C THR A 149 -16.58 7.43 16.13
N ASP A 150 -17.07 6.19 16.03
CA ASP A 150 -17.16 5.46 14.78
C ASP A 150 -18.47 4.68 14.67
N ARG A 151 -18.91 4.40 13.45
CA ARG A 151 -19.97 3.43 13.16
C ARG A 151 -19.67 2.73 11.84
N PRO A 152 -20.04 1.45 11.68
CA PRO A 152 -19.93 0.78 10.40
C PRO A 152 -20.63 1.53 9.26
N THR A 153 -20.08 1.38 8.05
CA THR A 153 -20.66 1.94 6.84
C THR A 153 -22.06 1.39 6.62
N ARG A 154 -23.05 2.28 6.41
CA ARG A 154 -24.44 1.87 6.22
C ARG A 154 -24.59 1.20 4.87
N GLN A 155 -25.23 0.04 4.87
CA GLN A 155 -25.64 -0.67 3.67
C GLN A 155 -27.13 -0.47 3.46
N THR A 156 -27.51 -0.06 2.25
CA THR A 156 -28.91 0.02 1.85
C THR A 156 -29.37 -1.40 1.49
N ALA A 157 -30.44 -1.88 2.12
CA ALA A 157 -31.08 -3.12 1.72
C ALA A 157 -31.83 -2.90 0.40
N TRP A 158 -31.61 -3.79 -0.57
CA TRP A 158 -32.31 -3.76 -1.86
C TRP A 158 -33.68 -4.45 -1.76
N PRO A 159 -34.60 -4.24 -2.71
CA PRO A 159 -35.89 -4.93 -2.72
C PRO A 159 -35.72 -6.45 -2.67
N GLY A 160 -36.29 -7.08 -1.65
CA GLY A 160 -36.19 -8.52 -1.41
C GLY A 160 -35.08 -8.94 -0.42
N GLU A 161 -34.25 -8.01 0.03
CA GLU A 161 -33.26 -8.26 1.08
C GLU A 161 -33.80 -7.91 2.47
N ASP A 162 -33.35 -8.66 3.48
CA ASP A 162 -33.65 -8.32 4.86
C ASP A 162 -32.99 -6.97 5.23
N PRO A 163 -33.67 -6.11 5.99
CA PRO A 163 -33.09 -4.84 6.43
C PRO A 163 -31.79 -5.07 7.22
N HIS A 164 -30.72 -4.38 6.83
CA HIS A 164 -29.49 -4.40 7.61
C HIS A 164 -29.68 -3.64 8.92
N LEU A 165 -29.42 -4.33 10.04
CA LEU A 165 -29.40 -3.69 11.36
C LEU A 165 -28.27 -2.64 11.39
N THR A 166 -28.64 -1.40 11.70
CA THR A 166 -27.65 -0.33 11.87
C THR A 166 -26.95 -0.52 13.21
N ALA A 167 -25.65 -0.83 13.17
CA ALA A 167 -24.84 -0.86 14.38
C ALA A 167 -24.74 0.54 15.02
N ALA A 168 -24.77 0.57 16.36
CA ALA A 168 -24.65 1.80 17.13
C ALA A 168 -23.27 2.46 16.98
N GLU A 169 -23.23 3.77 17.19
CA GLU A 169 -21.99 4.54 17.25
C GLU A 169 -21.18 4.11 18.50
N ARG A 170 -19.88 3.91 18.32
CA ARG A 170 -18.94 3.43 19.34
C ARG A 170 -17.84 4.45 19.59
N PRO A 171 -17.44 4.70 20.85
CA PRO A 171 -16.33 5.59 21.14
C PRO A 171 -15.00 5.01 20.65
N ILE A 172 -14.09 5.89 20.24
CA ILE A 172 -12.71 5.59 19.87
C ILE A 172 -11.82 5.94 21.06
N VAL A 173 -11.51 4.94 21.89
CA VAL A 173 -10.66 5.13 23.08
C VAL A 173 -9.18 5.06 22.73
N ASP A 174 -8.78 4.00 22.01
CA ASP A 174 -7.42 3.79 21.56
C ASP A 174 -7.43 3.22 20.14
N ARG A 175 -7.05 4.07 19.17
CA ARG A 175 -6.96 3.70 17.76
C ARG A 175 -5.94 2.57 17.53
N GLN A 176 -4.81 2.59 18.24
CA GLN A 176 -3.72 1.63 18.01
C GLN A 176 -4.15 0.24 18.48
N ALA A 177 -4.69 0.16 19.70
CA ALA A 177 -5.23 -1.09 20.24
C ALA A 177 -6.37 -1.64 19.35
N ASP A 178 -7.24 -0.76 18.85
CA ASP A 178 -8.30 -1.17 17.92
C ASP A 178 -7.75 -1.74 16.60
N PHE A 179 -6.73 -1.10 16.02
CA PHE A 179 -6.07 -1.56 14.81
C PHE A 179 -5.43 -2.94 15.02
N GLU A 180 -4.72 -3.15 16.12
CA GLU A 180 -4.08 -4.42 16.45
C GLU A 180 -5.11 -5.54 16.63
N ALA A 181 -6.21 -5.26 17.33
CA ALA A 181 -7.32 -6.20 17.51
C ALA A 181 -7.98 -6.54 16.16
N PHE A 182 -8.20 -5.55 15.30
CA PHE A 182 -8.75 -5.75 13.96
C PHE A 182 -7.86 -6.64 13.09
N VAL A 183 -6.55 -6.37 13.04
CA VAL A 183 -5.60 -7.18 12.26
C VAL A 183 -5.50 -8.60 12.82
N ALA A 184 -5.52 -8.77 14.14
CA ALA A 184 -5.53 -10.10 14.75
C ALA A 184 -6.77 -10.91 14.34
N ALA A 185 -7.95 -10.27 14.33
CA ALA A 185 -9.20 -10.89 13.92
C ALA A 185 -9.21 -11.27 12.43
N ASP A 186 -8.79 -10.37 11.53
CA ASP A 186 -8.70 -10.65 10.08
C ASP A 186 -7.75 -11.82 9.80
N VAL A 187 -6.58 -11.85 10.43
CA VAL A 187 -5.61 -12.95 10.29
C VAL A 187 -6.17 -14.27 10.80
N ALA A 188 -6.87 -14.26 11.93
CA ALA A 188 -7.51 -15.46 12.48
C ALA A 188 -8.61 -15.99 11.54
N GLN A 189 -9.45 -15.11 11.01
CA GLN A 189 -10.49 -15.47 10.04
C GLN A 189 -9.89 -16.10 8.78
N ARG A 190 -8.81 -15.52 8.24
CA ARG A 190 -8.12 -16.08 7.06
C ARG A 190 -7.52 -17.45 7.35
N ARG A 191 -6.93 -17.67 8.54
CA ARG A 191 -6.41 -18.98 8.95
C ARG A 191 -7.51 -20.03 9.04
N ALA A 192 -8.65 -19.66 9.63
CA ALA A 192 -9.81 -20.54 9.72
C ALA A 192 -10.33 -20.93 8.32
N ARG A 193 -10.42 -19.96 7.39
CA ARG A 193 -10.80 -20.21 5.99
C ARG A 193 -9.83 -21.17 5.30
N THR A 194 -8.52 -20.92 5.36
CA THR A 194 -7.52 -21.81 4.78
C THR A 194 -7.57 -23.22 5.37
N ALA A 195 -7.80 -23.37 6.67
CA ALA A 195 -7.95 -24.66 7.32
C ALA A 195 -9.22 -25.40 6.86
N ALA A 196 -10.34 -24.67 6.70
CA ALA A 196 -11.59 -25.23 6.19
C ALA A 196 -11.42 -25.70 4.73
N ASP A 197 -10.81 -24.89 3.87
CA ASP A 197 -10.54 -25.25 2.47
C ASP A 197 -9.65 -26.52 2.37
N ALA A 198 -8.62 -26.61 3.22
CA ALA A 198 -7.75 -27.78 3.29
C ALA A 198 -8.50 -29.04 3.74
N LEU A 199 -9.38 -28.91 4.75
CA LEU A 199 -10.22 -30.01 5.21
C LEU A 199 -11.19 -30.48 4.12
N THR A 200 -11.84 -29.53 3.43
CA THR A 200 -12.71 -29.83 2.28
C THR A 200 -11.94 -30.60 1.22
N LEU A 201 -10.72 -30.17 0.87
CA LEU A 201 -9.90 -30.83 -0.14
C LEU A 201 -9.45 -32.24 0.29
N LEU A 202 -9.17 -32.45 1.58
CA LEU A 202 -8.84 -33.77 2.14
C LEU A 202 -10.05 -34.73 2.11
N ILE A 203 -11.25 -34.26 2.44
CA ILE A 203 -12.48 -35.07 2.37
C ILE A 203 -12.76 -35.49 0.93
N HIS A 204 -12.67 -34.56 -0.03
CA HIS A 204 -12.89 -34.89 -1.45
C HIS A 204 -11.83 -35.87 -1.98
N ARG A 205 -10.56 -35.76 -1.54
CA ARG A 205 -9.50 -36.68 -1.95
C ARG A 205 -9.61 -38.06 -1.28
N GLY A 206 -10.17 -38.13 -0.06
CA GLY A 206 -10.44 -39.38 0.65
C GLY A 206 -11.67 -40.13 0.14
N GLY A 207 -12.70 -39.43 -0.34
CA GLY A 207 -13.90 -40.02 -0.94
C GLY A 207 -13.61 -40.83 -2.21
N PHE A 208 -12.71 -40.35 -3.08
CA PHE A 208 -12.30 -41.08 -4.29
C PHE A 208 -11.50 -42.36 -4.01
N ALA A 209 -10.85 -42.48 -2.85
CA ALA A 209 -10.08 -43.66 -2.48
C ALA A 209 -10.97 -44.79 -1.91
N ALA A 210 -12.11 -44.45 -1.29
CA ALA A 210 -13.05 -45.42 -0.74
C ALA A 210 -13.90 -46.10 -1.83
N ASP A 211 -14.37 -45.35 -2.84
CA ASP A 211 -15.17 -45.91 -3.95
C ASP A 211 -14.36 -46.84 -4.88
N ALA A 212 -13.03 -46.72 -4.91
CA ALA A 212 -12.17 -47.61 -5.69
C ALA A 212 -11.96 -48.99 -5.04
N ALA A 213 -12.29 -49.16 -3.76
CA ALA A 213 -12.09 -50.41 -3.03
C ALA A 213 -13.31 -51.36 -3.04
N ASP A 214 -14.52 -50.84 -3.29
CA ASP A 214 -15.77 -51.63 -3.26
C ASP A 214 -16.15 -52.24 -4.63
N GLY A 215 -15.41 -51.95 -5.69
CA GLY A 215 -15.65 -52.48 -7.05
C GLY A 215 -14.92 -53.77 -7.41
N ALA A 216 -14.21 -54.39 -6.45
CA ALA A 216 -13.45 -55.62 -6.65
C ALA A 216 -13.91 -56.70 -5.66
N SER A 217 -15.11 -57.25 -5.87
CA SER A 217 -15.56 -58.51 -5.25
C SER A 217 -16.51 -59.23 -6.20
#